data_AF-A0AAD9D1U3-F1
#
_entry.id   AF-A0AAD9D1U3-F1
#
_cell.length_a   1.000
_cell.length_b   1.000
_cell.length_c   1.000
_cell.angle_alpha   90.00
_cell.angle_beta   90.00
_cell.angle_gamma   90.00
#
_symmetry.space_group_name_H-M   'P 1'
#
loop_
_entity.id
_entity.type
_entity.pdbx_description
1 polymer ?
#
loop_
_entity_poly.entity_id
_entity_poly.type
_entity_poly.pdbx_seq_one_letter_code
_entity_poly.pdbx_strand_id
1 'polypeptide(L)'
;MKAVIIKGLKDVAVEDRPIPSIQSPTDIVVKTHVSGLCGSDLHNYRQAEPGTGFSLGHEVVGEVVEVGPGVTNFKVGDVVSAPFSICCGECWFCKKGYTARCPKAAFFGSEGLNGCQAEYVRIPMADSSAIAVPAGTSKESMLLLCDIFSTGFSCAHNARRLLDEDDEREVWSVKPDSVAVIFGCGPVGLCAISSALTMFTTVFATDPNPERRALAAKHGAIALPAEQLHQRVLEATEGRGADAALDLVGGPQVLNLCLGMIRSYGAVSSIGMQTRKGEIDYPLLYDKKCA
;
A
#
# COMPACT_ATOMS: atom_id res chain seq x y z
N MET A 1 25.05 -12.88 -8.90
CA MET A 1 23.84 -13.06 -8.08
C MET A 1 22.70 -13.57 -8.94
N LYS A 2 21.80 -14.35 -8.37
CA LYS A 2 20.53 -14.71 -9.00
C LYS A 2 19.52 -13.57 -8.88
N ALA A 3 18.76 -13.33 -9.94
CA ALA A 3 17.67 -12.35 -9.95
C ALA A 3 16.51 -12.83 -10.84
N VAL A 4 15.28 -12.51 -10.46
CA VAL A 4 14.07 -12.79 -11.25
C VAL A 4 13.93 -11.73 -12.33
N ILE A 5 13.92 -12.16 -13.59
CA ILE A 5 13.86 -11.30 -14.78
C ILE A 5 12.61 -11.63 -15.58
N ILE A 6 11.96 -10.60 -16.12
CA ILE A 6 10.93 -10.78 -17.14
C ILE A 6 11.55 -10.90 -18.54
N LYS A 7 11.30 -12.02 -19.20
CA LYS A 7 11.83 -12.34 -20.53
C LYS A 7 10.88 -11.89 -21.65
N GLY A 8 9.61 -11.82 -21.33
CA GLY A 8 8.54 -11.32 -22.20
C GLY A 8 7.19 -11.60 -21.57
N LEU A 9 6.14 -11.50 -22.39
CA LEU A 9 4.78 -11.73 -21.96
C LEU A 9 4.62 -13.11 -21.31
N LYS A 10 4.25 -13.13 -20.02
CA LYS A 10 4.06 -14.33 -19.19
C LYS A 10 5.30 -15.23 -19.08
N ASP A 11 6.48 -14.70 -19.36
CA ASP A 11 7.74 -15.44 -19.33
C ASP A 11 8.71 -14.82 -18.32
N VAL A 12 9.06 -15.58 -17.29
CA VAL A 12 9.94 -15.17 -16.19
C VAL A 12 11.02 -16.22 -15.97
N ALA A 13 12.24 -15.76 -15.73
CA ALA A 13 13.38 -16.62 -15.50
C ALA A 13 14.23 -16.11 -14.34
N VAL A 14 14.92 -17.03 -13.68
CA VAL A 14 16.00 -16.68 -12.74
C VAL A 14 17.30 -16.68 -13.51
N GLU A 15 17.99 -15.54 -13.56
CA GLU A 15 19.24 -15.37 -14.30
C GLU A 15 20.40 -14.97 -13.39
N ASP A 16 21.62 -15.29 -13.81
CA ASP A 16 22.84 -14.74 -13.21
C ASP A 16 23.05 -13.29 -13.68
N ARG A 17 23.15 -12.38 -12.72
CA ARG A 17 23.42 -10.95 -12.91
C ARG A 17 24.60 -10.49 -12.04
N PRO A 18 25.31 -9.42 -12.43
CA PRO A 18 26.30 -8.80 -11.56
C PRO A 18 25.69 -8.38 -10.21
N ILE A 19 26.45 -8.51 -9.13
CA ILE A 19 26.07 -7.87 -7.86
C ILE A 19 26.10 -6.35 -8.10
N PRO A 20 25.07 -5.60 -7.72
CA PRO A 20 25.08 -4.16 -7.88
C PRO A 20 26.16 -3.55 -6.99
N SER A 21 26.82 -2.50 -7.49
CA SER A 21 27.74 -1.67 -6.71
C SER A 21 27.08 -0.33 -6.36
N ILE A 22 27.71 0.42 -5.48
CA ILE A 22 27.38 1.82 -5.24
C ILE A 22 27.50 2.62 -6.56
N GLN A 23 26.46 3.38 -6.89
CA GLN A 23 26.42 4.26 -8.08
C GLN A 23 26.41 5.74 -7.71
N SER A 24 25.95 6.07 -6.49
CA SER A 24 25.94 7.40 -5.91
C SER A 24 26.43 7.35 -4.46
N PRO A 25 27.07 8.42 -3.93
CA PRO A 25 27.50 8.47 -2.54
C PRO A 25 26.41 8.15 -1.50
N THR A 26 25.13 8.29 -1.85
CA THR A 26 23.99 8.09 -0.96
C THR A 26 23.34 6.71 -1.07
N ASP A 27 23.92 5.80 -1.86
CA ASP A 27 23.40 4.44 -2.02
C ASP A 27 23.84 3.52 -0.87
N ILE A 28 23.08 2.45 -0.66
CA ILE A 28 23.54 1.22 0.00
C ILE A 28 23.31 0.02 -0.91
N VAL A 29 24.09 -1.04 -0.71
CA VAL A 29 23.80 -2.36 -1.27
C VAL A 29 23.40 -3.29 -0.13
N VAL A 30 22.29 -3.99 -0.30
CA VAL A 30 21.76 -4.94 0.67
C VAL A 30 21.80 -6.35 0.11
N LYS A 31 22.17 -7.32 0.94
CA LYS A 31 21.97 -8.74 0.70
C LYS A 31 20.57 -9.11 1.16
N THR A 32 19.76 -9.60 0.24
CA THR A 32 18.35 -9.91 0.49
C THR A 32 18.21 -11.08 1.46
N HIS A 33 17.42 -10.91 2.52
CA HIS A 33 16.96 -11.99 3.38
C HIS A 33 15.64 -12.58 2.86
N VAL A 34 14.71 -11.70 2.50
CA VAL A 34 13.39 -12.05 1.97
C VAL A 34 12.92 -10.95 1.02
N SER A 35 12.24 -11.37 -0.04
CA SER A 35 11.55 -10.49 -0.97
C SER A 35 10.13 -10.99 -1.21
N GLY A 36 9.21 -10.05 -1.39
CA GLY A 36 7.79 -10.33 -1.61
C GLY A 36 7.44 -10.45 -3.09
N LEU A 37 6.25 -11.02 -3.32
CA LEU A 37 5.62 -11.08 -4.63
C LEU A 37 4.26 -10.41 -4.51
N CYS A 38 4.10 -9.29 -5.20
CA CYS A 38 2.91 -8.46 -5.09
C CYS A 38 2.00 -8.67 -6.31
N GLY A 39 0.71 -8.32 -6.15
CA GLY A 39 -0.23 -8.30 -7.26
C GLY A 39 0.20 -7.37 -8.39
N SER A 40 0.96 -6.30 -8.09
CA SER A 40 1.46 -5.36 -9.09
C SER A 40 2.56 -5.95 -9.98
N ASP A 41 3.34 -6.93 -9.50
CA ASP A 41 4.29 -7.68 -10.33
C ASP A 41 3.58 -8.40 -11.48
N LEU A 42 2.30 -8.77 -11.30
CA LEU A 42 1.50 -9.40 -12.34
C LEU A 42 1.17 -8.45 -13.50
N HIS A 43 1.25 -7.13 -13.31
CA HIS A 43 1.10 -6.19 -14.43
C HIS A 43 2.26 -6.34 -15.40
N ASN A 44 3.50 -6.35 -14.89
CA ASN A 44 4.68 -6.70 -15.69
C ASN A 44 4.50 -8.08 -16.31
N TYR A 45 4.17 -9.10 -15.52
CA TYR A 45 3.98 -10.46 -16.05
C TYR A 45 2.96 -10.57 -17.20
N ARG A 46 1.89 -9.78 -17.17
CA ARG A 46 0.78 -9.85 -18.14
C ARG A 46 0.85 -8.82 -19.26
N GLN A 47 1.75 -7.84 -19.17
CA GLN A 47 1.79 -6.69 -20.08
C GLN A 47 3.21 -6.30 -20.51
N ALA A 48 4.26 -6.96 -20.00
CA ALA A 48 5.62 -6.58 -20.32
C ALA A 48 5.97 -6.81 -21.79
N GLU A 49 6.64 -5.82 -22.34
CA GLU A 49 7.45 -5.96 -23.54
C GLU A 49 8.68 -6.83 -23.23
N PRO A 50 9.14 -7.67 -24.17
CA PRO A 50 10.37 -8.44 -24.01
C PRO A 50 11.58 -7.55 -23.70
N GLY A 51 12.47 -8.01 -22.81
CA GLY A 51 13.80 -7.42 -22.64
C GLY A 51 13.85 -6.12 -21.82
N THR A 52 13.00 -5.96 -20.80
CA THR A 52 13.02 -4.78 -19.91
C THR A 52 14.37 -4.53 -19.22
N GLY A 53 15.20 -5.57 -19.09
CA GLY A 53 16.59 -5.47 -18.63
C GLY A 53 16.78 -5.42 -17.11
N PHE A 54 15.73 -5.10 -16.35
CA PHE A 54 15.72 -5.02 -14.88
C PHE A 54 15.11 -6.25 -14.21
N SER A 55 15.46 -6.50 -12.93
CA SER A 55 14.83 -7.52 -12.08
C SER A 55 13.47 -7.11 -11.53
N LEU A 56 12.59 -8.07 -11.22
CA LEU A 56 11.24 -7.83 -10.68
C LEU A 56 11.22 -7.61 -9.16
N GLY A 57 10.06 -7.20 -8.65
CA GLY A 57 9.76 -7.06 -7.23
C GLY A 57 10.16 -5.72 -6.60
N HIS A 58 9.47 -5.37 -5.53
CA HIS A 58 9.67 -4.09 -4.84
C HIS A 58 9.49 -4.18 -3.32
N GLU A 59 9.39 -5.39 -2.78
CA GLU A 59 9.33 -5.65 -1.34
C GLU A 59 10.63 -6.34 -0.92
N VAL A 60 11.40 -5.73 -0.01
CA VAL A 60 12.69 -6.28 0.46
C VAL A 60 12.92 -6.07 1.94
N VAL A 61 13.48 -7.10 2.58
CA VAL A 61 14.21 -6.99 3.84
C VAL A 61 15.57 -7.63 3.65
N GLY A 62 16.64 -6.96 4.07
CA GLY A 62 18.01 -7.42 3.83
C GLY A 62 19.02 -6.82 4.78
N GLU A 63 20.26 -7.29 4.70
CA GLU A 63 21.40 -6.81 5.48
C GLU A 63 22.29 -5.92 4.59
N VAL A 64 22.71 -4.77 5.10
CA VAL A 64 23.61 -3.84 4.40
C VAL A 64 25.00 -4.47 4.27
N VAL A 65 25.51 -4.57 3.03
CA VAL A 65 26.83 -5.14 2.72
C VAL A 65 27.81 -4.11 2.12
N GLU A 66 27.31 -3.01 1.56
CA GLU A 66 28.12 -1.91 1.04
C GLU A 66 27.41 -0.59 1.31
N VAL A 67 28.17 0.45 1.65
CA VAL A 67 27.64 1.77 2.03
C VAL A 67 28.38 2.85 1.27
N GLY A 68 27.65 3.73 0.61
CA GLY A 68 28.21 4.90 -0.06
C GLY A 68 28.74 5.94 0.95
N PRO A 69 29.76 6.72 0.59
CA PRO A 69 30.44 7.65 1.51
C PRO A 69 29.58 8.82 2.01
N GLY A 70 28.41 9.06 1.42
CA GLY A 70 27.45 10.10 1.81
C GLY A 70 26.28 9.59 2.65
N VAL A 71 26.23 8.29 2.97
CA VAL A 71 25.22 7.70 3.86
C VAL A 71 25.63 7.91 5.31
N THR A 72 24.69 8.36 6.13
CA THR A 72 24.96 8.70 7.54
C THR A 72 24.15 7.88 8.54
N ASN A 73 23.01 7.30 8.12
CA ASN A 73 22.11 6.58 9.03
C ASN A 73 22.36 5.07 9.09
N PHE A 74 23.20 4.52 8.20
CA PHE A 74 23.39 3.08 8.06
C PHE A 74 24.86 2.68 7.95
N LYS A 75 25.19 1.48 8.42
CA LYS A 75 26.51 0.83 8.29
C LYS A 75 26.36 -0.62 7.83
N VAL A 76 27.47 -1.20 7.37
CA VAL A 76 27.53 -2.64 7.05
C VAL A 76 27.10 -3.48 8.26
N GLY A 77 26.24 -4.47 8.02
CA GLY A 77 25.64 -5.35 9.03
C GLY A 77 24.29 -4.87 9.57
N ASP A 78 23.84 -3.65 9.27
CA ASP A 78 22.49 -3.21 9.62
C ASP A 78 21.44 -3.97 8.82
N VAL A 79 20.31 -4.32 9.44
CA VAL A 79 19.17 -4.92 8.75
C VAL A 79 18.18 -3.82 8.41
N VAL A 80 17.80 -3.74 7.14
CA VAL A 80 16.93 -2.69 6.60
C VAL A 80 15.80 -3.27 5.77
N SER A 81 14.72 -2.51 5.66
CA SER A 81 13.71 -2.64 4.62
C SER A 81 13.65 -1.35 3.80
N ALA A 82 12.88 -1.35 2.72
CA ALA A 82 12.61 -0.15 1.94
C ALA A 82 11.15 -0.13 1.50
N PRO A 83 10.46 1.03 1.53
CA PRO A 83 9.22 1.20 0.79
C PRO A 83 9.45 0.91 -0.70
N PHE A 84 8.41 0.50 -1.40
CA PHE A 84 8.47 0.13 -2.82
C PHE A 84 8.95 1.25 -3.77
N SER A 85 9.03 2.50 -3.29
CA SER A 85 9.56 3.66 -4.00
C SER A 85 10.65 4.38 -3.20
N ILE A 86 11.68 4.87 -3.88
CA ILE A 86 12.71 5.73 -3.29
C ILE A 86 12.24 7.19 -3.21
N CYS A 87 12.83 7.98 -2.31
CA CYS A 87 12.56 9.41 -2.22
C CYS A 87 13.81 10.20 -1.79
N CYS A 88 13.81 11.52 -2.02
CA CYS A 88 14.98 12.37 -1.78
C CYS A 88 15.06 12.99 -0.38
N GLY A 89 14.01 12.89 0.44
CA GLY A 89 13.96 13.48 1.78
C GLY A 89 13.87 15.01 1.86
N GLU A 90 14.28 15.74 0.81
CA GLU A 90 14.50 17.20 0.87
C GLU A 90 13.43 18.06 0.15
N CYS A 91 12.68 17.49 -0.79
CA CYS A 91 11.71 18.26 -1.58
C CYS A 91 10.47 18.63 -0.77
N TRP A 92 9.63 19.52 -1.31
CA TRP A 92 8.38 19.94 -0.66
C TRP A 92 7.48 18.77 -0.25
N PHE A 93 7.34 17.75 -1.11
CA PHE A 93 6.54 16.56 -0.82
C PHE A 93 7.14 15.72 0.30
N CYS A 94 8.46 15.45 0.25
CA CYS A 94 9.15 14.65 1.26
C CYS A 94 9.09 15.33 2.64
N LYS A 95 9.33 16.64 2.69
CA LYS A 95 9.24 17.44 3.93
C LYS A 95 7.84 17.46 4.57
N LYS A 96 6.80 17.14 3.79
CA LYS A 96 5.41 17.02 4.26
C LYS A 96 4.94 15.58 4.45
N GLY A 97 5.84 14.60 4.35
CA GLY A 97 5.50 13.18 4.48
C GLY A 97 4.86 12.54 3.24
N TYR A 98 4.72 13.28 2.13
CA TYR A 98 4.16 12.78 0.87
C TYR A 98 5.25 12.16 -0.02
N THR A 99 6.09 11.29 0.55
CA THR A 99 7.30 10.76 -0.10
C THR A 99 7.02 10.02 -1.41
N ALA A 100 5.86 9.36 -1.52
CA ALA A 100 5.38 8.72 -2.76
C ALA A 100 5.14 9.69 -3.94
N ARG A 101 5.16 11.01 -3.69
CA ARG A 101 5.04 12.07 -4.70
C ARG A 101 6.36 12.83 -4.92
N CYS A 102 7.48 12.26 -4.48
CA CYS A 102 8.79 12.84 -4.73
C CYS A 102 9.07 12.95 -6.24
N PRO A 103 9.56 14.10 -6.75
CA PRO A 103 9.91 14.25 -8.17
C PRO A 103 11.17 13.44 -8.56
N LYS A 104 11.96 13.00 -7.58
CA LYS A 104 13.10 12.08 -7.75
C LYS A 104 12.73 10.62 -7.44
N ALA A 105 11.43 10.31 -7.29
CA ALA A 105 11.01 8.95 -7.02
C ALA A 105 11.34 8.02 -8.19
N ALA A 106 11.72 6.80 -7.85
CA ALA A 106 11.79 5.65 -8.75
C ALA A 106 11.21 4.45 -7.99
N PHE A 107 10.74 3.45 -8.73
CA PHE A 107 10.13 2.26 -8.16
C PHE A 107 11.09 1.10 -8.33
N PHE A 108 11.21 0.24 -7.32
CA PHE A 108 11.95 -1.00 -7.50
C PHE A 108 11.24 -1.85 -8.56
N GLY A 109 12.02 -2.48 -9.43
CA GLY A 109 11.46 -3.31 -10.50
C GLY A 109 10.89 -2.49 -11.65
N SER A 110 11.50 -1.33 -11.95
CA SER A 110 11.20 -0.50 -13.10
C SER A 110 12.46 -0.11 -13.87
N GLU A 111 12.28 0.52 -15.03
CA GLU A 111 13.40 1.06 -15.80
C GLU A 111 14.24 2.02 -14.93
N GLY A 112 15.57 1.84 -14.96
CA GLY A 112 16.51 2.60 -14.15
C GLY A 112 16.69 2.14 -12.69
N LEU A 113 15.85 1.25 -12.16
CA LEU A 113 15.98 0.71 -10.81
C LEU A 113 15.58 -0.77 -10.74
N ASN A 114 16.60 -1.63 -10.62
CA ASN A 114 16.43 -3.07 -10.46
C ASN A 114 15.54 -3.41 -9.26
N GLY A 115 14.69 -4.43 -9.43
CA GLY A 115 13.78 -4.91 -8.42
C GLY A 115 14.41 -5.84 -7.38
N CYS A 116 13.61 -6.06 -6.35
CA CYS A 116 13.97 -6.68 -5.08
C CYS A 116 14.00 -8.20 -5.08
N GLN A 117 13.44 -8.87 -6.10
CA GLN A 117 13.51 -10.33 -6.24
C GLN A 117 14.88 -10.75 -6.80
N ALA A 118 15.93 -10.42 -6.05
CA ALA A 118 17.34 -10.70 -6.34
C ALA A 118 18.11 -10.94 -5.04
N GLU A 119 19.25 -11.64 -5.09
CA GLU A 119 20.06 -11.90 -3.89
C GLU A 119 20.72 -10.63 -3.31
N TYR A 120 20.90 -9.59 -4.13
CA TYR A 120 21.38 -8.28 -3.69
C TYR A 120 20.58 -7.16 -4.38
N VAL A 121 20.35 -6.08 -3.65
CA VAL A 121 19.56 -4.93 -4.11
C VAL A 121 20.32 -3.65 -3.80
N ARG A 122 20.35 -2.71 -4.74
CA ARG A 122 20.85 -1.35 -4.50
C ARG A 122 19.67 -0.49 -4.05
N ILE A 123 19.81 0.19 -2.92
CA ILE A 123 18.82 1.16 -2.42
C ILE A 123 19.43 2.56 -2.54
N PRO A 124 19.01 3.36 -3.53
CA PRO A 124 19.44 4.74 -3.67
C PRO A 124 18.87 5.66 -2.58
N MET A 125 19.56 6.77 -2.31
CA MET A 125 19.12 7.78 -1.33
C MET A 125 18.75 7.11 0.01
N ALA A 126 19.65 6.28 0.52
CA ALA A 126 19.39 5.32 1.59
C ALA A 126 18.85 5.99 2.85
N ASP A 127 19.44 7.12 3.26
CA ASP A 127 19.02 7.86 4.47
C ASP A 127 17.54 8.30 4.44
N SER A 128 16.91 8.41 3.26
CA SER A 128 15.50 8.75 3.09
C SER A 128 14.63 7.63 2.50
N SER A 129 15.23 6.53 2.03
CA SER A 129 14.51 5.45 1.33
C SER A 129 14.60 4.10 2.04
N ALA A 130 15.58 3.91 2.93
CA ALA A 130 15.69 2.71 3.76
C ALA A 130 15.13 2.97 5.16
N ILE A 131 14.62 1.91 5.77
CA ILE A 131 14.10 1.90 7.13
C ILE A 131 14.87 0.84 7.91
N ALA A 132 15.48 1.23 9.03
CA ALA A 132 16.13 0.29 9.94
C ALA A 132 15.08 -0.68 10.50
N VAL A 133 15.37 -1.98 10.46
CA VAL A 133 14.53 -3.00 11.06
C VAL A 133 14.82 -3.07 12.57
N PRO A 134 13.86 -2.75 13.45
CA PRO A 134 14.10 -2.83 14.88
C PRO A 134 14.40 -4.27 15.32
N ALA A 135 15.33 -4.43 16.26
CA ALA A 135 15.69 -5.72 16.81
C ALA A 135 14.45 -6.47 17.34
N GLY A 136 14.34 -7.76 17.02
CA GLY A 136 13.20 -8.61 17.42
C GLY A 136 11.97 -8.50 16.52
N THR A 137 11.96 -7.62 15.50
CA THR A 137 10.85 -7.55 14.53
C THR A 137 10.95 -8.68 13.51
N SER A 138 9.83 -9.34 13.23
CA SER A 138 9.75 -10.37 12.18
C SER A 138 10.06 -9.76 10.81
N LYS A 139 10.84 -10.50 10.00
CA LYS A 139 11.16 -10.09 8.62
C LYS A 139 9.91 -10.06 7.76
N GLU A 140 8.98 -10.99 7.98
CA GLU A 140 7.69 -11.07 7.30
C GLU A 140 6.83 -9.85 7.62
N SER A 141 6.75 -9.42 8.89
CA SER A 141 6.04 -8.19 9.25
C SER A 141 6.66 -6.95 8.61
N MET A 142 7.99 -6.85 8.59
CA MET A 142 8.68 -5.76 7.90
C MET A 142 8.45 -5.79 6.39
N LEU A 143 8.38 -6.98 5.79
CA LEU A 143 8.11 -7.15 4.37
C LEU A 143 6.72 -6.61 4.00
N LEU A 144 5.71 -6.88 4.85
CA LEU A 144 4.36 -6.31 4.67
C LEU A 144 4.38 -4.77 4.73
N LEU A 145 5.24 -4.17 5.56
CA LEU A 145 5.36 -2.72 5.69
C LEU A 145 6.01 -2.05 4.46
N CYS A 146 6.75 -2.79 3.64
CA CYS A 146 7.36 -2.27 2.41
C CYS A 146 6.32 -1.80 1.39
N ASP A 147 5.14 -2.42 1.36
CA ASP A 147 4.06 -2.09 0.43
C ASP A 147 2.68 -2.31 1.07
N ILE A 148 2.19 -3.55 1.11
CA ILE A 148 0.74 -3.77 1.25
C ILE A 148 0.16 -3.31 2.60
N PHE A 149 0.93 -3.36 3.68
CA PHE A 149 0.47 -2.90 4.98
C PHE A 149 0.45 -1.38 5.06
N SER A 150 1.53 -0.70 4.64
CA SER A 150 1.57 0.76 4.65
C SER A 150 0.55 1.36 3.68
N THR A 151 0.31 0.71 2.54
CA THR A 151 -0.74 1.05 1.56
C THR A 151 -2.15 0.89 2.15
N GLY A 152 -2.45 -0.25 2.80
CA GLY A 152 -3.74 -0.48 3.46
C GLY A 152 -3.98 0.46 4.65
N PHE A 153 -2.94 0.65 5.48
CA PHE A 153 -2.95 1.61 6.59
C PHE A 153 -3.22 3.03 6.11
N SER A 154 -2.53 3.49 5.07
CA SER A 154 -2.70 4.84 4.52
C SER A 154 -4.14 5.08 4.07
N CYS A 155 -4.81 4.06 3.53
CA CYS A 155 -6.21 4.17 3.14
C CYS A 155 -7.12 4.48 4.34
N ALA A 156 -7.00 3.69 5.41
CA ALA A 156 -7.76 3.87 6.65
C ALA A 156 -7.41 5.19 7.36
N HIS A 157 -6.12 5.48 7.49
CA HIS A 157 -5.62 6.71 8.10
C HIS A 157 -6.11 7.96 7.36
N ASN A 158 -6.07 7.97 6.02
CA ASN A 158 -6.57 9.10 5.23
C ASN A 158 -8.07 9.33 5.43
N ALA A 159 -8.87 8.25 5.45
CA ALA A 159 -10.30 8.36 5.72
C ALA A 159 -10.55 8.91 7.14
N ARG A 160 -9.83 8.39 8.13
CA ARG A 160 -9.93 8.84 9.53
C ARG A 160 -9.55 10.32 9.67
N ARG A 161 -8.46 10.76 9.05
CA ARG A 161 -7.98 12.15 9.06
C ARG A 161 -8.96 13.13 8.43
N LEU A 162 -9.74 12.71 7.42
CA LEU A 162 -10.78 13.56 6.83
C LEU A 162 -12.01 13.73 7.73
N LEU A 163 -12.19 12.86 8.72
CA LEU A 163 -13.29 12.90 9.68
C LEU A 163 -12.95 13.64 10.97
N ASP A 164 -11.66 13.89 11.25
CA ASP A 164 -11.23 14.61 12.45
C ASP A 164 -11.20 16.12 12.20
N GLU A 165 -11.81 16.85 13.14
CA GLU A 165 -11.73 18.29 13.24
C GLU A 165 -10.49 18.63 14.10
N ASP A 166 -9.41 19.03 13.44
CA ASP A 166 -8.27 19.80 13.96
C ASP A 166 -7.23 19.19 14.92
N ASP A 167 -7.38 17.97 15.49
CA ASP A 167 -6.31 17.34 16.30
C ASP A 167 -5.78 16.02 15.71
N GLU A 168 -4.56 16.06 15.16
CA GLU A 168 -3.84 14.88 14.65
C GLU A 168 -3.66 13.76 15.70
N ARG A 169 -3.75 14.09 17.00
CA ARG A 169 -3.69 13.09 18.08
C ARG A 169 -4.94 12.23 18.18
N GLU A 170 -6.10 12.69 17.72
CA GLU A 170 -7.35 11.91 17.75
C GLU A 170 -7.41 10.79 16.70
N VAL A 171 -6.55 10.87 15.66
CA VAL A 171 -6.50 9.88 14.57
C VAL A 171 -6.09 8.49 15.09
N TRP A 172 -5.36 8.43 16.21
CA TRP A 172 -4.86 7.19 16.80
C TRP A 172 -5.83 6.52 17.76
N SER A 173 -7.00 7.13 18.00
CA SER A 173 -8.05 6.57 18.85
C SER A 173 -9.23 6.11 18.01
N VAL A 174 -9.86 5.01 18.46
CA VAL A 174 -11.13 4.56 17.89
C VAL A 174 -12.15 5.66 18.09
N LYS A 175 -12.73 6.18 16.99
CA LYS A 175 -13.82 7.15 17.10
C LYS A 175 -15.08 6.39 17.57
N PRO A 176 -15.69 6.78 18.71
CA PRO A 176 -16.91 6.13 19.18
C PRO A 176 -18.01 6.16 18.10
N ASP A 177 -18.79 5.08 18.02
CA ASP A 177 -19.95 4.94 17.13
C ASP A 177 -19.65 5.16 15.64
N SER A 178 -18.38 5.00 15.25
CA SER A 178 -17.93 5.19 13.86
C SER A 178 -17.95 3.90 13.06
N VAL A 179 -18.37 4.02 11.80
CA VAL A 179 -18.53 2.90 10.87
C VAL A 179 -17.70 3.11 9.61
N ALA A 180 -16.82 2.17 9.31
CA ALA A 180 -16.08 2.09 8.05
C ALA A 180 -16.57 0.94 7.18
N VAL A 181 -16.57 1.13 5.87
CA VAL A 181 -16.90 0.11 4.86
C VAL A 181 -15.71 -0.07 3.92
N ILE A 182 -15.24 -1.31 3.78
CA ILE A 182 -14.07 -1.65 2.98
C ILE A 182 -14.50 -2.44 1.74
N PHE A 183 -14.20 -1.90 0.57
CA PHE A 183 -14.39 -2.58 -0.71
C PHE A 183 -13.09 -3.26 -1.13
N GLY A 184 -13.11 -4.60 -1.18
CA GLY A 184 -11.96 -5.43 -1.54
C GLY A 184 -11.31 -6.08 -0.33
N CYS A 185 -11.27 -7.42 -0.32
CA CYS A 185 -10.69 -8.24 0.76
C CYS A 185 -9.44 -9.01 0.26
N GLY A 186 -8.67 -8.41 -0.67
CA GLY A 186 -7.36 -8.91 -1.07
C GLY A 186 -6.27 -8.60 -0.03
N PRO A 187 -4.98 -8.86 -0.31
CA PRO A 187 -3.88 -8.65 0.65
C PRO A 187 -3.84 -7.24 1.26
N VAL A 188 -3.91 -6.20 0.41
CA VAL A 188 -3.99 -4.81 0.86
C VAL A 188 -5.30 -4.54 1.65
N GLY A 189 -6.41 -5.13 1.20
CA GLY A 189 -7.70 -5.04 1.88
C GLY A 189 -7.69 -5.59 3.30
N LEU A 190 -7.04 -6.74 3.52
CA LEU A 190 -6.87 -7.32 4.86
C LEU A 190 -5.99 -6.43 5.75
N CYS A 191 -4.97 -5.79 5.19
CA CYS A 191 -4.17 -4.80 5.93
C CYS A 191 -4.99 -3.55 6.28
N ALA A 192 -5.83 -3.07 5.36
CA ALA A 192 -6.75 -1.96 5.58
C ALA A 192 -7.81 -2.29 6.65
N ILE A 193 -8.37 -3.51 6.64
CA ILE A 193 -9.28 -4.01 7.69
C ILE A 193 -8.59 -3.98 9.05
N SER A 194 -7.40 -4.57 9.13
CA SER A 194 -6.64 -4.63 10.38
C SER A 194 -6.33 -3.24 10.93
N SER A 195 -6.02 -2.29 10.03
CA SER A 195 -5.78 -0.89 10.39
C SER A 195 -7.07 -0.18 10.82
N ALA A 196 -8.16 -0.35 10.07
CA ALA A 196 -9.44 0.29 10.34
C ALA A 196 -10.04 -0.15 11.68
N LEU A 197 -9.84 -1.40 12.11
CA LEU A 197 -10.28 -1.89 13.42
C LEU A 197 -9.62 -1.18 14.61
N THR A 198 -8.51 -0.45 14.38
CA THR A 198 -7.87 0.39 15.40
C THR A 198 -8.37 1.84 15.40
N MET A 199 -9.15 2.23 14.40
CA MET A 199 -9.58 3.62 14.13
C MET A 199 -11.11 3.78 14.16
N PHE A 200 -11.85 2.71 13.89
CA PHE A 200 -13.30 2.69 13.76
C PHE A 200 -13.92 1.65 14.71
N THR A 201 -15.12 1.96 15.20
CA THR A 201 -15.82 1.05 16.13
C THR A 201 -16.37 -0.17 15.40
N THR A 202 -16.93 0.02 14.21
CA THR A 202 -17.44 -1.07 13.36
C THR A 202 -16.81 -1.02 11.98
N VAL A 203 -16.30 -2.16 11.52
CA VAL A 203 -15.72 -2.31 10.17
C VAL A 203 -16.52 -3.33 9.39
N PHE A 204 -17.23 -2.89 8.35
CA PHE A 204 -17.81 -3.77 7.35
C PHE A 204 -16.84 -3.98 6.21
N ALA A 205 -16.89 -5.16 5.57
CA ALA A 205 -16.08 -5.45 4.40
C ALA A 205 -16.88 -6.22 3.35
N THR A 206 -16.54 -6.04 2.07
CA THR A 206 -17.13 -6.81 0.98
C THR A 206 -16.10 -7.19 -0.08
N ASP A 207 -16.30 -8.34 -0.69
CA ASP A 207 -15.52 -8.87 -1.81
C ASP A 207 -16.42 -9.89 -2.53
N PRO A 208 -16.40 -10.01 -3.87
CA PRO A 208 -17.17 -11.04 -4.57
C PRO A 208 -16.76 -12.46 -4.18
N ASN A 209 -15.51 -12.70 -3.80
CA ASN A 209 -15.02 -14.03 -3.42
C ASN A 209 -15.37 -14.36 -1.94
N PRO A 210 -16.15 -15.43 -1.68
CA PRO A 210 -16.52 -15.82 -0.32
C PRO A 210 -15.33 -16.20 0.57
N GLU A 211 -14.25 -16.77 0.03
CA GLU A 211 -13.06 -17.12 0.79
C GLU A 211 -12.33 -15.88 1.31
N ARG A 212 -12.28 -14.82 0.50
CA ARG A 212 -11.70 -13.53 0.91
C ARG A 212 -12.55 -12.86 1.98
N ARG A 213 -13.89 -12.97 1.88
CA ARG A 213 -14.79 -12.51 2.95
C ARG A 213 -14.58 -13.31 4.24
N ALA A 214 -14.36 -14.62 4.16
CA ALA A 214 -14.06 -15.43 5.34
C ALA A 214 -12.74 -15.02 6.01
N LEU A 215 -11.71 -14.68 5.23
CA LEU A 215 -10.46 -14.10 5.76
C LEU A 215 -10.70 -12.73 6.41
N ALA A 216 -11.47 -11.85 5.78
CA ALA A 216 -11.84 -10.55 6.36
C ALA A 216 -12.56 -10.71 7.71
N ALA A 217 -13.47 -11.67 7.82
CA ALA A 217 -14.15 -12.00 9.07
C ALA A 217 -13.19 -12.51 10.15
N LYS A 218 -12.20 -13.33 9.78
CA LYS A 218 -11.14 -13.79 10.70
C LYS A 218 -10.29 -12.63 11.25
N HIS A 219 -10.14 -11.54 10.49
CA HIS A 219 -9.47 -10.33 10.94
C HIS A 219 -10.34 -9.45 11.85
N GLY A 220 -11.65 -9.70 11.94
CA GLY A 220 -12.58 -8.97 12.81
C GLY A 220 -13.60 -8.10 12.08
N ALA A 221 -13.59 -8.04 10.75
CA ALA A 221 -14.61 -7.29 10.01
C ALA A 221 -15.95 -8.03 9.93
N ILE A 222 -17.05 -7.28 9.85
CA ILE A 222 -18.36 -7.81 9.47
C ILE A 222 -18.37 -7.95 7.94
N ALA A 223 -17.94 -9.11 7.44
CA ALA A 223 -17.78 -9.36 6.01
C ALA A 223 -19.07 -9.89 5.38
N LEU A 224 -19.62 -9.14 4.41
CA LEU A 224 -20.92 -9.42 3.78
C LEU A 224 -20.82 -9.40 2.25
N PRO A 225 -21.66 -10.17 1.55
CA PRO A 225 -21.81 -9.99 0.12
C PRO A 225 -22.49 -8.63 -0.17
N ALA A 226 -22.24 -8.06 -1.35
CA ALA A 226 -22.55 -6.66 -1.67
C ALA A 226 -24.05 -6.33 -1.51
N GLU A 227 -24.93 -7.27 -1.85
CA GLU A 227 -26.38 -7.13 -1.78
C GLU A 227 -26.93 -6.98 -0.35
N GLN A 228 -26.18 -7.42 0.67
CA GLN A 228 -26.56 -7.29 2.07
C GLN A 228 -25.87 -6.10 2.76
N LEU A 229 -24.84 -5.54 2.14
CA LEU A 229 -23.94 -4.58 2.78
C LEU A 229 -24.65 -3.27 3.15
N HIS A 230 -25.36 -2.66 2.19
CA HIS A 230 -25.95 -1.33 2.36
C HIS A 230 -26.97 -1.28 3.50
N GLN A 231 -27.91 -2.23 3.51
CA GLN A 231 -28.93 -2.31 4.55
C GLN A 231 -28.32 -2.48 5.95
N ARG A 232 -27.29 -3.32 6.08
CA ARG A 232 -26.60 -3.56 7.35
C ARG A 232 -25.81 -2.36 7.85
N VAL A 233 -25.25 -1.57 6.94
CA VAL A 233 -24.60 -0.29 7.27
C VAL A 233 -25.62 0.71 7.76
N LEU A 234 -26.78 0.85 7.09
CA LEU A 234 -27.85 1.75 7.54
C LEU A 234 -28.37 1.37 8.92
N GLU A 235 -28.60 0.08 9.18
CA GLU A 235 -29.01 -0.42 10.51
C GLU A 235 -27.99 -0.08 11.60
N ALA A 236 -26.69 -0.23 11.30
CA ALA A 236 -25.61 0.07 12.24
C ALA A 236 -25.38 1.58 12.45
N THR A 237 -25.98 2.44 11.63
CA THR A 237 -25.72 3.90 11.61
C THR A 237 -26.99 4.73 11.82
N GLU A 238 -28.09 4.10 12.22
CA GLU A 238 -29.41 4.76 12.38
C GLU A 238 -29.87 5.45 11.08
N GLY A 239 -29.59 4.83 9.94
CA GLY A 239 -29.97 5.31 8.61
C GLY A 239 -29.07 6.41 8.04
N ARG A 240 -28.01 6.83 8.75
CA ARG A 240 -27.11 7.90 8.29
C ARG A 240 -26.24 7.47 7.10
N GLY A 241 -25.80 6.22 7.06
CA GLY A 241 -24.72 5.76 6.19
C GLY A 241 -23.37 5.73 6.92
N ALA A 242 -22.35 5.13 6.29
CA ALA A 242 -21.04 4.96 6.90
C ALA A 242 -20.27 6.28 7.06
N ASP A 243 -19.45 6.39 8.11
CA ASP A 243 -18.53 7.53 8.26
C ASP A 243 -17.43 7.49 7.21
N ALA A 244 -16.92 6.30 6.89
CA ALA A 244 -15.85 6.12 5.92
C ALA A 244 -16.14 4.98 4.93
N ALA A 245 -15.77 5.19 3.66
CA ALA A 245 -15.68 4.14 2.66
C ALA A 245 -14.26 4.08 2.07
N LEU A 246 -13.68 2.88 2.03
CA LEU A 246 -12.31 2.65 1.57
C LEU A 246 -12.34 1.79 0.30
N ASP A 247 -11.79 2.31 -0.80
CA ASP A 247 -11.63 1.59 -2.08
C ASP A 247 -10.22 0.96 -2.18
N LEU A 248 -10.18 -0.37 -2.08
CA LEU A 248 -8.99 -1.21 -2.19
C LEU A 248 -9.02 -2.08 -3.46
N VAL A 249 -9.94 -1.80 -4.40
CA VAL A 249 -10.11 -2.55 -5.64
C VAL A 249 -9.69 -1.71 -6.84
N GLY A 250 -10.21 -0.49 -6.94
CA GLY A 250 -10.09 0.37 -8.10
C GLY A 250 -11.20 0.12 -9.12
N GLY A 251 -11.40 1.11 -9.98
CA GLY A 251 -12.47 1.17 -10.97
C GLY A 251 -13.56 2.19 -10.59
N PRO A 252 -14.17 2.86 -11.57
CA PRO A 252 -15.17 3.91 -11.33
C PRO A 252 -16.42 3.39 -10.63
N GLN A 253 -16.79 2.12 -10.86
CA GLN A 253 -17.95 1.51 -10.20
C GLN A 253 -17.76 1.42 -8.69
N VAL A 254 -16.55 1.08 -8.23
CA VAL A 254 -16.26 0.96 -6.79
C VAL A 254 -16.27 2.33 -6.12
N LEU A 255 -15.78 3.36 -6.82
CA LEU A 255 -15.82 4.73 -6.31
C LEU A 255 -17.28 5.22 -6.14
N ASN A 256 -18.16 4.97 -7.10
CA ASN A 256 -19.59 5.30 -6.96
C ASN A 256 -20.26 4.49 -5.84
N LEU A 257 -19.90 3.22 -5.65
CA LEU A 257 -20.36 2.43 -4.50
C LEU A 257 -19.90 3.04 -3.17
N CYS A 258 -18.66 3.52 -3.08
CA CYS A 258 -18.16 4.21 -1.89
C CYS A 258 -18.97 5.49 -1.63
N LEU A 259 -19.16 6.33 -2.65
CA LEU A 259 -19.94 7.58 -2.54
C LEU A 259 -21.39 7.33 -2.12
N GLY A 260 -22.03 6.27 -2.62
CA GLY A 260 -23.40 5.91 -2.24
C GLY A 260 -23.54 5.27 -0.86
N MET A 261 -22.43 4.91 -0.20
CA MET A 261 -22.42 4.24 1.10
C MET A 261 -22.20 5.20 2.27
N ILE A 262 -21.52 6.31 2.02
CA ILE A 262 -21.17 7.27 3.07
C ILE A 262 -22.34 8.16 3.47
N ARG A 263 -22.38 8.58 4.73
CA ARG A 263 -23.26 9.66 5.19
C ARG A 263 -22.82 11.02 4.64
N SER A 264 -23.69 12.03 4.75
CA SER A 264 -23.28 13.43 4.57
C SER A 264 -22.10 13.77 5.49
N TYR A 265 -21.12 14.51 4.97
CA TYR A 265 -19.84 14.78 5.64
C TYR A 265 -19.03 13.51 6.00
N GLY A 266 -19.23 12.41 5.27
CA GLY A 266 -18.39 11.22 5.35
C GLY A 266 -17.13 11.34 4.49
N ALA A 267 -16.26 10.33 4.58
CA ALA A 267 -14.98 10.29 3.87
C ALA A 267 -14.89 9.09 2.91
N VAL A 268 -14.39 9.34 1.70
CA VAL A 268 -13.94 8.28 0.79
C VAL A 268 -12.42 8.35 0.66
N SER A 269 -11.75 7.22 0.86
CA SER A 269 -10.31 7.07 0.60
C SER A 269 -10.10 5.97 -0.43
N SER A 270 -9.50 6.32 -1.56
CA SER A 270 -9.30 5.40 -2.68
C SER A 270 -7.81 5.23 -2.97
N ILE A 271 -7.35 3.99 -2.89
CA ILE A 271 -5.98 3.58 -3.24
C ILE A 271 -5.96 2.44 -4.27
N GLY A 272 -7.11 1.83 -4.55
CA GLY A 272 -7.27 0.88 -5.65
C GLY A 272 -6.87 1.51 -6.99
N MET A 273 -6.10 0.77 -7.79
CA MET A 273 -5.50 1.33 -9.00
C MET A 273 -6.55 1.59 -10.09
N GLN A 274 -6.73 2.86 -10.45
CA GLN A 274 -7.65 3.31 -11.50
C GLN A 274 -6.98 3.24 -12.87
N THR A 275 -7.20 2.15 -13.61
CA THR A 275 -6.50 1.87 -14.89
C THR A 275 -7.29 2.30 -16.14
N ARG A 276 -8.52 2.79 -15.98
CA ARG A 276 -9.41 3.16 -17.10
C ARG A 276 -10.16 4.44 -16.76
N LYS A 277 -10.54 5.18 -17.81
CA LYS A 277 -11.48 6.29 -17.67
C LYS A 277 -12.83 5.78 -17.17
N GLY A 278 -13.54 6.61 -16.42
CA GLY A 278 -14.82 6.26 -15.85
C GLY A 278 -15.63 7.49 -15.49
N GLU A 279 -16.89 7.26 -15.12
CA GLU A 279 -17.85 8.29 -14.76
C GLU A 279 -18.13 8.27 -13.26
N ILE A 280 -18.18 9.45 -12.67
CA ILE A 280 -18.55 9.66 -11.27
C ILE A 280 -19.99 10.19 -11.25
N ASP A 281 -20.82 9.61 -10.40
CA ASP A 281 -22.18 10.09 -10.17
C ASP A 281 -22.14 11.37 -9.31
N TYR A 282 -22.02 12.52 -9.98
CA TYR A 282 -21.92 13.83 -9.32
C TYR A 282 -23.07 14.19 -8.39
N PRO A 283 -24.33 13.79 -8.64
CA PRO A 283 -25.39 13.86 -7.63
C PRO A 283 -24.98 13.33 -6.25
N LEU A 284 -24.18 12.26 -6.16
CA LEU A 284 -23.70 11.72 -4.87
C LEU A 284 -22.70 12.65 -4.16
N LEU A 285 -22.03 13.56 -4.88
CA LEU A 285 -21.09 14.53 -4.31
C LEU A 285 -21.79 15.74 -3.67
N TYR A 286 -23.00 16.07 -4.15
CA TYR A 286 -23.78 17.21 -3.68
C TYR A 286 -24.89 16.80 -2.71
N ASP A 287 -24.96 15.51 -2.36
CA ASP A 287 -26.13 14.90 -1.76
C ASP A 287 -26.58 15.63 -0.47
N LYS A 288 -27.68 16.38 -0.58
CA LYS A 288 -28.44 16.97 0.52
C LYS A 288 -29.64 16.08 0.84
N LYS A 289 -29.41 14.78 1.04
CA LYS A 289 -30.41 13.85 1.60
C LYS A 289 -30.81 14.33 3.00
N CYS A 290 -31.67 15.33 3.06
CA CYS A 290 -32.59 15.52 4.15
C CYS A 290 -33.57 14.35 4.05
N ALA A 291 -33.64 13.52 5.08
CA ALA A 291 -34.67 12.49 5.21
C ALA A 291 -36.07 13.07 5.01
#